data_AF-A0A2K1NPD9-F1
#
_entry.id   AF-A0A2K1NPD9-F1
#
_cell.length_a   1.000
_cell.length_b   1.000
_cell.length_c   1.000
_cell.angle_alpha   90.00
_cell.angle_beta   90.00
_cell.angle_gamma   90.00
#
_symmetry.space_group_name_H-M   'P 1'
#
loop_
_entity.id
_entity.type
_entity.pdbx_description
1 polymer ?
#
loop_
_entity_poly.entity_id
_entity_poly.type
_entity_poly.pdbx_seq_one_letter_code
_entity_poly.pdbx_strand_id
1 'polypeptide(L)'
;MIPLKEKLIMKTLYHKFNDQLPHLETEISYKRGNKHLFFVLYALKSTSEKLLSHDLIKNGNELIFTLEAGKEKHNVKLETKESYKSYYFVSINDNLNIDEFVEIEPKLINE
;
A
#
# COMPACT_ATOMS: atom_id res chain seq x y z
N MET A 1 15.00 -8.82 -15.06
CA MET A 1 14.30 -7.77 -14.30
C MET A 1 13.10 -8.42 -13.66
N ILE A 2 13.01 -8.48 -12.33
CA ILE A 2 11.89 -9.14 -11.63
C ILE A 2 10.60 -8.33 -11.88
N PRO A 3 9.51 -8.94 -12.39
CA PRO A 3 8.17 -8.35 -12.47
C PRO A 3 7.67 -7.69 -11.18
N LEU A 4 6.85 -6.64 -11.32
CA LEU A 4 6.27 -5.89 -10.19
C LEU A 4 5.49 -6.81 -9.24
N LYS A 5 4.64 -7.68 -9.80
CA LYS A 5 3.87 -8.67 -9.04
C LYS A 5 4.77 -9.54 -8.16
N GLU A 6 5.86 -10.06 -8.71
CA GLU A 6 6.81 -10.90 -7.99
C GLU A 6 7.54 -10.11 -6.88
N LYS A 7 7.90 -8.85 -7.12
CA LYS A 7 8.49 -7.98 -6.09
C LYS A 7 7.54 -7.74 -4.92
N LEU A 8 6.26 -7.48 -5.21
CA LEU A 8 5.23 -7.27 -4.19
C LEU A 8 5.06 -8.54 -3.35
N ILE A 9 4.90 -9.71 -3.99
CA ILE A 9 4.78 -11.00 -3.31
C ILE A 9 6.01 -11.31 -2.44
N MET A 10 7.23 -11.10 -2.96
CA MET A 10 8.46 -11.34 -2.19
C MET A 10 8.54 -10.47 -0.93
N LYS A 11 8.17 -9.19 -1.03
CA LYS A 11 8.12 -8.29 0.13
C LYS A 11 7.05 -8.74 1.13
N THR A 12 5.86 -9.09 0.65
CA THR A 12 4.78 -9.62 1.50
C THR A 12 5.22 -10.87 2.27
N LEU A 13 5.89 -11.81 1.60
CA LEU A 13 6.45 -13.00 2.23
C LEU A 13 7.49 -12.66 3.30
N TYR A 14 8.39 -11.73 3.02
CA TYR A 14 9.39 -11.28 4.00
C TYR A 14 8.73 -10.78 5.29
N HIS A 15 7.69 -9.95 5.20
CA HIS A 15 7.00 -9.45 6.39
C HIS A 15 6.22 -10.55 7.13
N LYS A 16 5.55 -11.45 6.39
CA LYS A 16 4.83 -12.60 6.94
C LYS A 16 5.73 -13.50 7.78
N PHE A 17 6.93 -13.84 7.29
CA PHE A 17 7.84 -14.73 8.00
C PHE A 17 8.57 -14.08 9.18
N ASN A 18 8.48 -12.76 9.32
CA ASN A 18 9.09 -12.02 10.43
C ASN A 18 8.05 -11.54 11.46
N ASP A 19 6.80 -12.06 11.40
CA ASP A 19 5.68 -11.67 12.27
C ASP A 19 5.48 -10.14 12.39
N GLN A 20 5.79 -9.42 11.32
CA GLN A 20 5.60 -7.98 11.28
C GLN A 20 4.13 -7.66 10.99
N LEU A 21 3.64 -6.55 11.55
CA LEU A 21 2.30 -6.01 11.25
C LEU A 21 2.03 -6.00 9.73
N PRO A 22 0.75 -6.07 9.29
CA PRO A 22 0.41 -5.92 7.88
C PRO A 22 1.14 -4.72 7.28
N HIS A 23 1.97 -4.96 6.28
CA HIS A 23 2.95 -4.00 5.81
C HIS A 23 2.32 -2.95 4.90
N LEU A 24 1.77 -1.90 5.49
CA LEU A 24 0.90 -0.96 4.81
C LEU A 24 1.58 -0.03 3.78
N GLU A 25 2.92 0.01 3.66
CA GLU A 25 3.59 0.86 2.66
C GLU A 25 4.89 0.26 2.11
N THR A 26 5.10 0.31 0.80
CA THR A 26 6.32 -0.11 0.13
C THR A 26 6.62 0.85 -1.02
N GLU A 27 7.79 1.46 -1.00
CA GLU A 27 8.30 2.21 -2.14
C GLU A 27 8.83 1.24 -3.20
N ILE A 28 8.39 1.41 -4.45
CA ILE A 28 8.97 0.71 -5.60
C ILE A 28 9.28 1.72 -6.70
N SER A 29 10.56 2.00 -6.86
CA SER A 29 11.07 2.75 -8.01
C SER A 29 10.99 1.89 -9.29
N TYR A 30 10.44 2.46 -10.38
CA TYR A 30 10.40 1.82 -11.71
C TYR A 30 11.12 2.67 -12.78
N LYS A 31 11.37 2.07 -13.95
CA LYS A 31 12.23 2.59 -15.04
C LYS A 31 12.11 4.12 -15.26
N ARG A 32 13.26 4.74 -15.58
CA ARG A 32 13.42 6.17 -15.92
C ARG A 32 13.15 7.15 -14.77
N GLY A 33 13.32 6.73 -13.51
CA GLY A 33 13.21 7.62 -12.35
C GLY A 33 11.78 7.90 -11.89
N ASN A 34 10.78 7.26 -12.49
CA ASN A 34 9.40 7.34 -12.00
C ASN A 34 9.28 6.53 -10.71
N LYS A 35 9.12 7.24 -9.59
CA LYS A 35 8.88 6.64 -8.29
C LYS A 35 7.38 6.37 -8.14
N HIS A 36 7.04 5.17 -7.73
CA HIS A 36 5.67 4.76 -7.43
C HIS A 36 5.63 4.26 -5.99
N LEU A 37 4.61 4.69 -5.24
CA LEU A 37 4.41 4.27 -3.87
C LEU A 37 3.24 3.29 -3.80
N PHE A 38 3.46 2.13 -3.19
CA PHE A 38 2.47 1.07 -3.07
C PHE A 38 2.10 0.89 -1.61
N PHE A 39 0.83 1.02 -1.26
CA PHE A 39 0.30 0.65 0.03
C PHE A 39 -0.20 -0.79 -0.04
N VAL A 40 0.46 -1.69 0.68
CA VAL A 40 0.22 -3.14 0.54
C VAL A 40 -0.53 -3.65 1.77
N LEU A 41 -1.68 -4.27 1.59
CA LEU A 41 -2.34 -5.00 2.65
C LEU A 41 -2.12 -6.49 2.45
N TYR A 42 -1.49 -7.15 3.42
CA TYR A 42 -1.53 -8.61 3.51
C TYR A 42 -2.61 -9.01 4.50
N ALA A 43 -3.72 -9.55 3.99
CA ALA A 43 -4.88 -9.94 4.78
C ALA A 43 -4.59 -11.22 5.56
N LEU A 44 -4.39 -11.11 6.88
CA LEU A 44 -4.29 -12.25 7.80
C LEU A 44 -5.68 -12.79 8.11
N LYS A 45 -6.17 -13.80 7.38
CA LYS A 45 -7.34 -14.67 7.64
C LYS A 45 -8.71 -14.05 8.03
N SER A 46 -8.82 -12.81 8.49
CA SER A 46 -10.03 -12.21 9.09
C SER A 46 -10.60 -11.06 8.26
N THR A 47 -9.94 -10.70 7.17
CA THR A 47 -10.27 -9.55 6.32
C THR A 47 -10.93 -9.92 5.00
N SER A 48 -10.95 -11.20 4.61
CA SER A 48 -11.48 -11.65 3.30
C SER A 48 -12.97 -11.41 3.11
N GLU A 49 -13.72 -11.14 4.18
CA GLU A 49 -15.16 -10.82 4.15
C GLU A 49 -15.45 -9.36 4.53
N LYS A 50 -14.43 -8.57 4.85
CA LYS A 50 -14.61 -7.18 5.28
C LYS A 50 -14.58 -6.26 4.05
N LEU A 51 -15.56 -5.39 3.92
CA LEU A 51 -15.52 -4.28 2.96
C LEU A 51 -14.26 -3.45 3.25
N LEU A 52 -13.41 -3.32 2.23
CA LEU A 52 -12.22 -2.48 2.28
C LEU A 52 -12.58 -1.09 1.74
N SER A 53 -12.17 -0.06 2.46
CA SER A 53 -12.12 1.31 1.94
C SER A 53 -10.75 1.89 2.19
N HIS A 54 -10.29 2.75 1.29
CA HIS A 54 -9.00 3.38 1.40
C HIS A 54 -9.09 4.86 1.04
N ASP A 55 -8.26 5.66 1.69
CA ASP A 55 -8.10 7.07 1.41
C ASP A 55 -6.61 7.43 1.45
N LEU A 56 -6.22 8.40 0.64
CA LEU A 56 -4.88 8.93 0.63
C LEU A 56 -4.96 10.44 0.64
N ILE A 57 -4.40 11.04 1.69
CA ILE A 57 -4.31 12.48 1.84
C ILE A 57 -2.86 12.88 1.62
N LYS A 58 -2.64 13.94 0.85
CA LYS A 58 -1.34 14.58 0.69
C LYS A 58 -1.40 16.00 1.25
N ASN A 59 -0.50 16.28 2.18
CA ASN A 59 -0.36 17.56 2.85
C ASN A 59 1.11 18.01 2.79
N GLY A 60 1.47 18.76 1.75
CA GLY A 60 2.86 19.10 1.46
C GLY A 60 3.74 17.86 1.24
N ASN A 61 4.69 17.63 2.14
CA ASN A 61 5.63 16.50 2.14
C ASN A 61 5.13 15.29 2.95
N GLU A 62 3.90 15.36 3.45
CA GLU A 62 3.28 14.31 4.23
C GLU A 62 2.24 13.56 3.39
N LEU A 63 2.25 12.24 3.49
CA LEU A 63 1.21 11.36 2.98
C LEU A 63 0.56 10.65 4.15
N ILE A 64 -0.77 10.72 4.24
CA ILE A 64 -1.55 9.98 5.22
C ILE A 64 -2.42 9.00 4.45
N PHE A 65 -2.06 7.73 4.52
CA PHE A 65 -2.85 6.64 3.99
C PHE A 65 -3.73 6.06 5.10
N THR A 66 -5.01 5.95 4.81
CA THR A 66 -6.00 5.35 5.70
C THR A 66 -6.60 4.14 5.01
N LEU A 67 -6.62 3.01 5.70
CA LEU A 67 -7.30 1.80 5.30
C LEU A 67 -8.35 1.46 6.36
N GLU A 68 -9.59 1.28 5.95
CA GLU A 68 -10.66 0.76 6.79
C GLU A 68 -11.06 -0.63 6.31
N ALA A 69 -11.04 -1.59 7.22
CA ALA A 69 -11.43 -2.97 7.00
C ALA A 69 -12.53 -3.33 8.01
N GLY A 70 -13.79 -3.16 7.61
CA GLY A 70 -14.93 -3.30 8.53
C GLY A 70 -14.88 -2.29 9.68
N LYS A 71 -14.57 -2.75 10.90
CA LYS A 71 -14.43 -1.88 12.09
C LYS A 71 -12.98 -1.50 12.41
N GLU A 72 -12.02 -2.13 11.74
CA GLU A 72 -10.61 -1.83 11.94
C GLU A 72 -10.21 -0.68 11.03
N LYS A 73 -9.46 0.27 11.60
CA LYS A 73 -8.91 1.42 10.89
C LYS A 73 -7.41 1.44 11.09
N HIS A 74 -6.68 1.44 9.99
CA HIS A 74 -5.23 1.51 9.96
C HIS A 74 -4.82 2.80 9.30
N ASN A 75 -3.92 3.54 9.94
CA ASN A 75 -3.37 4.77 9.40
C ASN A 75 -1.86 4.62 9.27
N VAL A 76 -1.34 5.03 8.12
CA VAL A 76 0.08 5.19 7.88
C VAL A 76 0.34 6.63 7.54
N LYS A 77 1.30 7.21 8.23
CA LYS A 77 1.80 8.54 7.96
C LYS A 77 3.24 8.41 7.47
N LEU A 78 3.48 8.86 6.25
CA LEU A 78 4.79 8.88 5.61
C LEU A 78 5.23 10.34 5.41
N GLU A 79 6.36 10.70 5.99
CA GLU A 79 7.04 11.96 5.68
C GLU A 79 8.07 11.70 4.56
N THR A 80 7.90 12.37 3.43
CA THR A 80 8.74 12.14 2.26
C THR A 80 9.04 13.44 1.51
N LYS A 81 10.32 13.63 1.16
CA LYS A 81 10.75 14.69 0.22
C LYS A 81 10.64 14.26 -1.24
N GLU A 82 10.24 13.01 -1.47
CA GLU A 82 10.19 12.40 -2.78
C GLU A 82 8.89 12.77 -3.49
N SER A 83 9.01 13.01 -4.80
CA SER A 83 7.85 13.15 -5.67
C SER A 83 7.52 11.79 -6.28
N TYR A 84 6.40 11.22 -5.87
CA TYR A 84 5.85 10.01 -6.50
C TYR A 84 4.96 10.40 -7.66
N LYS A 85 5.07 9.64 -8.75
CA LYS A 85 4.23 9.82 -9.93
C LYS A 85 2.82 9.31 -9.72
N SER A 86 2.69 8.15 -9.07
CA SER A 86 1.42 7.48 -8.79
C SER A 86 1.48 6.75 -7.46
N TYR A 87 0.30 6.53 -6.88
CA TYR A 87 0.09 5.82 -5.63
C TYR A 87 -0.85 4.64 -5.90
N TYR A 88 -0.57 3.49 -5.29
CA TYR A 88 -1.37 2.29 -5.51
C TYR A 88 -1.75 1.65 -4.20
N PHE A 89 -2.97 1.11 -4.11
CA PHE A 89 -3.36 0.16 -3.08
C PHE A 89 -3.31 -1.25 -3.67
N VAL A 90 -2.72 -2.19 -2.93
CA VAL A 90 -2.65 -3.60 -3.32
C VAL A 90 -3.05 -4.47 -2.15
N SER A 91 -4.08 -5.29 -2.30
CA SER A 91 -4.44 -6.32 -1.33
C SER A 91 -3.95 -7.69 -1.80
N ILE A 92 -3.32 -8.45 -0.88
CA ILE A 92 -2.77 -9.77 -1.14
C ILE A 92 -3.32 -10.73 -0.08
N ASN A 93 -3.90 -11.85 -0.52
CA ASN A 93 -4.44 -12.86 0.39
C ASN A 93 -3.41 -13.91 0.81
N ASP A 94 -3.83 -14.81 1.70
CA ASP A 94 -3.01 -15.90 2.24
C ASP A 94 -2.45 -16.86 1.18
N ASN A 95 -3.09 -16.94 0.01
CA ASN A 95 -2.64 -17.72 -1.14
C ASN A 95 -1.67 -16.95 -2.05
N LEU A 96 -1.24 -15.74 -1.64
CA LEU A 96 -0.36 -14.85 -2.39
C LEU A 96 -0.95 -14.34 -3.71
N ASN A 97 -2.28 -14.39 -3.83
CA ASN A 97 -2.98 -13.77 -4.94
C ASN A 97 -3.23 -12.30 -4.64
N ILE A 98 -3.10 -11.46 -5.66
CA ILE A 98 -3.51 -10.05 -5.60
C ILE A 98 -5.02 -10.02 -5.83
N ASP A 99 -5.77 -9.60 -4.82
CA ASP A 99 -7.23 -9.50 -4.89
C ASP A 99 -7.67 -8.11 -5.39
N GLU A 100 -6.98 -7.06 -4.95
CA GLU A 100 -7.16 -5.70 -5.43
C GLU A 100 -5.83 -5.09 -5.87
N PHE A 101 -5.88 -4.36 -6.98
CA PHE A 101 -4.80 -3.52 -7.47
C PHE A 101 -5.42 -2.23 -8.03
N VAL A 102 -5.34 -1.16 -7.26
CA VAL A 102 -6.06 0.09 -7.56
C VAL A 102 -5.09 1.26 -7.50
N GLU A 103 -5.15 2.15 -8.48
CA GLU A 103 -4.46 3.45 -8.42
C GLU A 103 -5.28 4.42 -7.56
N ILE A 104 -4.62 5.08 -6.62
CA ILE A 104 -5.24 6.01 -5.68
C ILE A 104 -4.89 7.43 -6.08
N GLU A 105 -5.90 8.28 -6.21
CA GLU A 105 -5.70 9.73 -6.33
C GLU A 105 -5.61 10.36 -4.94
N PRO A 106 -4.49 11.04 -4.61
CA PRO A 106 -4.36 11.69 -3.30
C PRO A 106 -5.25 12.92 -3.24
N LYS A 107 -6.03 13.05 -2.16
CA LYS A 107 -6.73 14.29 -1.82
C LYS A 107 -5.72 15.32 -1.32
N LEU A 108 -5.72 16.50 -1.94
CA LEU A 108 -4.87 17.61 -1.54
C LEU A 108 -5.56 18.41 -0.43
N ILE A 109 -4.86 18.61 0.69
CA ILE A 109 -5.29 19.54 1.74
C ILE A 109 -4.33 20.72 1.68
N ASN A 110 -4.85 21.87 1.23
CA ASN A 110 -4.18 23.15 0.95
C ASN A 110 -3.57 23.27 -0.46
N GLU A 111 -4.26 24.02 -1.32
CA GLU A 111 -3.62 24.92 -2.31
C GLU A 111 -3.52 26.32 -1.70
#